data_AF-A0A258N8Y3-F1
#
_entry.id   AF-A0A258N8Y3-F1
#
_cell.length_a   1.000
_cell.length_b   1.000
_cell.length_c   1.000
_cell.angle_alpha   90.00
_cell.angle_beta   90.00
_cell.angle_gamma   90.00
#
_symmetry.space_group_name_H-M   'P 1'
#
loop_
_entity.id
_entity.type
_entity.pdbx_description
1 polymer ?
#
loop_
_entity_poly.entity_id
_entity_poly.type
_entity_poly.pdbx_seq_one_letter_code
_entity_poly.pdbx_strand_id
1 'polypeptide(L)' 'ARIVLTAGKVKKELPGRAIANEENGAVDVEAGVKMADLKALLAGGKLLVVETKGVKQQVALAGAPDAFGAFESACKGN' A
#
# COMPACT_ATOMS: atom_id res chain seq x y z
N ALA A 1 10.15 5.77 12.16
CA ALA A 1 9.80 4.36 11.90
C ALA A 1 9.82 4.16 10.39
N ARG A 2 10.21 2.99 9.88
CA ARG A 2 10.15 2.69 8.44
C ARG A 2 8.99 1.72 8.21
N ILE A 3 8.27 1.94 7.12
CA ILE A 3 7.18 1.06 6.68
C ILE A 3 7.72 0.29 5.50
N VAL A 4 7.62 -1.03 5.55
CA VAL A 4 8.02 -1.88 4.43
C VAL A 4 6.76 -2.40 3.78
N LEU A 5 6.54 -2.02 2.53
CA LEU A 5 5.46 -2.50 1.68
C LEU A 5 6.05 -3.51 0.70
N THR A 6 5.50 -4.72 0.69
CA THR A 6 5.91 -5.77 -0.25
C THR A 6 4.71 -6.29 -1.01
N ALA A 7 4.76 -6.30 -2.33
CA ALA A 7 3.74 -6.90 -3.19
C ALA A 7 4.42 -7.75 -4.26
N GLY A 8 4.30 -9.07 -4.13
CA GLY A 8 5.03 -10.05 -4.94
C GLY A 8 6.53 -9.82 -4.91
N LYS A 9 7.11 -9.38 -6.04
CA LYS A 9 8.56 -9.08 -6.17
C LYS A 9 8.92 -7.63 -5.87
N VAL A 10 7.92 -6.75 -5.72
CA VAL A 10 8.13 -5.32 -5.47
C VAL A 10 8.21 -5.09 -3.97
N LYS A 11 9.34 -4.55 -3.49
CA LYS A 11 9.55 -4.14 -2.11
C LYS A 11 9.86 -2.65 -2.07
N LYS A 12 9.13 -1.90 -1.25
CA LYS A 12 9.32 -0.47 -1.05
C LYS A 12 9.42 -0.15 0.42
N GLU A 13 10.51 0.50 0.78
CA GLU A 13 10.70 1.06 2.11
C GLU A 13 10.30 2.53 2.06
N LEU A 14 9.30 2.89 2.87
CA LEU A 14 8.80 4.24 2.93
C LEU A 14 9.16 4.89 4.26
N PRO A 15 9.66 6.14 4.24
CA PRO A 15 9.72 6.97 5.43
C PRO A 15 8.29 7.40 5.77
N GLY A 16 7.78 7.00 6.93
CA GLY A 16 6.41 7.29 7.32
C GLY A 16 6.02 6.75 8.68
N ARG A 17 4.75 6.91 9.03
CA ARG A 17 4.13 6.28 10.20
C ARG A 17 3.08 5.29 9.73
N ALA A 18 3.12 4.09 10.29
CA ALA A 18 2.00 3.19 10.23
C ALA A 18 1.51 2.98 11.66
N ILE A 19 0.20 3.08 11.83
CA ILE A 19 -0.48 2.84 13.09
C ILE A 19 -1.40 1.67 12.83
N ALA A 20 -1.13 0.54 13.47
CA ALA A 20 -2.06 -0.56 13.48
C ALA A 20 -3.25 -0.13 14.36
N ASN A 21 -4.44 -0.15 13.77
CA ASN A 21 -5.69 0.06 14.46
C ASN A 21 -6.15 -1.29 15.02
N GLU A 22 -5.95 -1.47 16.32
CA GLU A 22 -6.22 -2.72 17.03
C GLU A 22 -7.72 -3.01 17.19
N GLU A 23 -8.60 -2.02 17.03
CA GLU A 23 -10.07 -2.20 17.14
C GLU A 23 -10.67 -2.90 15.92
N ASN A 24 -10.18 -2.56 14.72
CA ASN A 24 -10.75 -3.06 13.46
C ASN A 24 -9.78 -3.95 12.66
N GLY A 25 -8.57 -4.20 13.18
CA GLY A 25 -7.52 -4.92 12.46
C GLY A 25 -7.04 -4.19 11.21
N ALA A 26 -7.26 -2.88 11.11
CA ALA A 26 -6.77 -2.06 10.00
C ALA A 26 -5.35 -1.57 10.29
N VAL A 27 -4.59 -1.20 9.25
CA VAL A 27 -3.29 -0.53 9.41
C VAL A 27 -3.36 0.77 8.63
N ASP A 28 -3.39 1.88 9.36
CA ASP A 28 -3.34 3.22 8.78
C ASP A 28 -1.88 3.56 8.44
N VAL A 29 -1.60 3.70 7.15
CA VAL A 29 -0.26 3.96 6.62
C VAL A 29 -0.20 5.39 6.11
N GLU A 30 0.42 6.28 6.89
CA GLU A 30 0.80 7.62 6.45
C GLU A 30 2.23 7.61 5.93
N ALA A 31 2.36 7.51 4.61
CA ALA A 31 3.64 7.56 3.93
C ALA A 31 3.54 8.42 2.67
N GLY A 32 4.55 9.28 2.47
CA GLY A 32 4.73 10.02 1.22
C GLY A 32 5.20 9.07 0.11
N VAL A 33 4.28 8.33 -0.50
CA VAL A 33 4.55 7.44 -1.62
C VAL A 33 4.24 8.13 -2.94
N LYS A 34 5.07 7.93 -3.96
CA LYS A 34 4.77 8.44 -5.30
C LYS A 34 3.73 7.55 -5.96
N MET A 35 2.89 8.14 -6.80
CA MET A 35 1.86 7.42 -7.57
C MET A 35 2.45 6.26 -8.39
N ALA A 36 3.65 6.45 -8.94
CA ALA A 36 4.37 5.42 -9.70
C ALA A 36 4.77 4.21 -8.83
N ASP A 37 5.18 4.45 -7.57
CA ASP A 37 5.51 3.38 -6.63
C ASP A 37 4.27 2.62 -6.18
N LEU A 38 3.15 3.32 -5.99
CA LEU A 38 1.83 2.74 -5.70
C LEU A 38 1.38 1.82 -6.84
N LYS A 39 1.48 2.28 -8.08
CA LYS A 39 1.18 1.50 -9.28
C LYS A 39 2.07 0.26 -9.39
N ALA A 40 3.36 0.40 -9.10
CA ALA A 40 4.30 -0.73 -9.11
C ALA A 40 3.96 -1.78 -8.03
N LEU A 41 3.55 -1.34 -6.83
CA LEU A 41 3.09 -2.25 -5.76
C LEU A 41 1.80 -2.97 -6.16
N LEU A 42 0.81 -2.24 -6.70
CA LEU A 42 -0.46 -2.81 -7.14
C LEU A 42 -0.30 -3.81 -8.30
N ALA A 43 0.64 -3.54 -9.22
CA ALA A 43 1.00 -4.47 -10.29
C ALA A 43 1.91 -5.62 -9.81
N GLY A 44 2.55 -5.47 -8.65
CA GLY A 44 3.56 -6.39 -8.14
C GLY A 44 3.00 -7.72 -7.64
N GLY A 45 1.73 -7.76 -7.20
CA GLY A 45 1.09 -8.99 -6.73
C GLY A 45 -0.34 -8.80 -6.24
N LYS A 46 -1.00 -9.91 -5.90
CA LYS A 46 -2.39 -9.94 -5.39
C LYS A 46 -2.49 -9.72 -3.87
N LEU A 47 -1.36 -9.71 -3.18
CA LEU A 47 -1.27 -9.53 -1.73
C LEU A 47 -0.25 -8.41 -1.45
N LEU A 48 -0.66 -7.44 -0.65
CA LEU A 48 0.20 -6.41 -0.08
C LEU A 48 0.56 -6.81 1.35
N VAL A 49 1.83 -6.92 1.61
CA VAL A 49 2.38 -7.19 2.92
C VAL A 49 2.89 -5.86 3.48
N VAL A 50 2.33 -5.45 4.61
CA VAL A 50 2.69 -4.23 5.33
C VAL A 50 3.43 -4.63 6.60
N GLU A 51 4.70 -4.27 6.71
CA GLU A 51 5.55 -4.56 7.87
C GLU A 51 5.94 -3.28 8.60
N THR A 52 5.57 -3.17 9.87
CA THR A 52 5.70 -1.94 10.67
C THR A 52 6.01 -2.27 12.13
N LYS A 53 7.13 -1.77 12.68
CA LYS A 53 7.54 -1.97 14.10
C LYS A 53 7.37 -3.42 14.62
N GLY A 54 7.63 -4.44 13.78
CA GLY A 54 7.51 -5.85 14.14
C GLY A 54 6.14 -6.49 13.91
N VAL A 55 5.13 -5.71 13.51
CA VAL A 55 3.82 -6.20 13.08
C VAL A 55 3.83 -6.42 11.57
N LYS A 56 3.27 -7.54 11.12
CA LYS A 56 3.16 -7.92 9.72
C LYS A 56 1.70 -8.17 9.36
N GLN A 57 1.15 -7.30 8.53
CA GLN A 57 -0.23 -7.42 8.03
C GLN A 57 -0.20 -7.85 6.57
N GLN A 58 -1.09 -8.76 6.19
CA GLN A 58 -1.33 -9.10 4.79
C GLN A 58 -2.69 -8.58 4.37
N VAL A 59 -2.72 -7.82 3.29
CA VAL A 59 -3.93 -7.23 2.71
C VAL A 59 -4.10 -7.77 1.30
N ALA A 60 -5.26 -8.34 1.00
CA ALA A 60 -5.57 -8.75 -0.36
C ALA A 60 -5.80 -7.51 -1.24
N LEU A 61 -5.09 -7.44 -2.37
CA LEU A 61 -5.23 -6.38 -3.37
C LEU A 61 -6.30 -6.73 -4.41
N ALA A 62 -7.29 -7.56 -4.07
CA ALA A 62 -8.37 -7.91 -4.98
C ALA A 62 -9.17 -6.67 -5.38
N GLY A 63 -9.24 -6.36 -6.67
CA GLY A 63 -9.92 -5.17 -7.21
C GLY A 63 -9.18 -3.85 -7.00
N ALA A 64 -8.05 -3.83 -6.29
CA ALA A 64 -7.25 -2.62 -6.07
C ALA A 64 -6.64 -2.05 -7.37
N PRO A 65 -6.17 -2.86 -8.35
CA PRO A 65 -5.69 -2.35 -9.63
C PRO A 65 -6.78 -1.62 -10.44
N ASP A 66 -7.99 -2.17 -10.49
CA ASP A 66 -9.14 -1.57 -11.18
C ASP A 66 -9.56 -0.25 -10.52
N ALA A 67 -9.66 -0.25 -9.18
CA ALA A 67 -9.95 0.96 -8.40
C ALA A 67 -8.88 2.05 -8.60
N PHE A 68 -7.61 1.67 -8.68
CA PHE A 68 -6.51 2.60 -8.96
C PHE A 68 -6.56 3.14 -10.39
N GLY A 69 -6.93 2.33 -11.39
CA GLY A 69 -7.14 2.80 -12.75
C GLY A 69 -8.27 3.82 -12.87
N ALA A 70 -9.37 3.61 -12.14
CA ALA A 70 -10.46 4.56 -12.03
C ALA A 70 -10.02 5.86 -11.35
N PHE A 71 -9.22 5.77 -10.29
CA PHE A 71 -8.63 6.92 -9.60
C PHE A 71 -7.64 7.70 -10.49
N GLU A 72 -6.74 7.04 -11.22
CA GLU A 72 -5.84 7.71 -12.18
C GLU A 72 -6.63 8.46 -13.26
N SER A 73 -7.72 7.88 -13.74
CA SER A 73 -8.59 8.51 -14.74
C SER A 73 -9.32 9.72 -14.17
N ALA A 74 -9.78 9.66 -12.92
CA ALA A 74 -10.40 10.78 -12.23
C ALA A 74 -9.42 11.92 -11.94
N CYS A 75 -8.18 11.61 -11.51
CA CYS A 75 -7.15 12.62 -11.25
C CYS A 75 -6.61 13.30 -12.52
N LYS A 76 -6.70 12.67 -13.69
CA LYS A 76 -6.37 13.29 -14.98
C LYS A 76 -7.52 14.12 -15.57
N GLY A 77 -8.72 13.99 -15.02
CA GLY A 77 -9.93 14.66 -15.48
C GLY A 77 -10.13 16.07 -14.91
N ASN A 78 -9.20 16.57 -14.09
CA ASN A 78 -9.24 17.90 -13.47
C ASN A 78 -7.88 18.60 -13.62
#